data_AF-A0A7V6ZMM4-F1
#
_entry.id   AF-A0A7V6ZMM4-F1
#
_cell.length_a   1.000
_cell.length_b   1.000
_cell.length_c   1.000
_cell.angle_alpha   90.00
_cell.angle_beta   90.00
_cell.angle_gamma   90.00
#
_symmetry.space_group_name_H-M   'P 1'
#
loop_
_entity.id
_entity.type
_entity.pdbx_description
1 polymer ?
#
loop_
_entity_poly.entity_id
_entity_poly.type
_entity_poly.pdbx_seq_one_letter_code
_entity_poly.pdbx_strand_id
1 'polypeptide(L)'
;MRFLSAADHRCMPWKNGGGVTTEIAVFPPGAGLNDFAWRISMARVEVDGPFSLFPGVDRTLVLLDGKALVLSVAGNGVHRLSRPYDIVAFPADVAASARLGAGPVTDLNVMTRRGVCEAEVRLLTVSGEQRLDPVDAVTAVLAEGNGLRAGSDGRVFALGRRDALLFSPGEAAVLTAAEPCPAVVIAIRPVDPR
;
A
#
# COMPACT_ATOMS: atom_id res chain seq x y z
N MET A 1 -9.24 7.27 -13.92
CA MET A 1 -8.53 7.65 -12.68
C MET A 1 -9.43 8.24 -11.58
N ARG A 2 -9.04 8.14 -10.30
CA ARG A 2 -9.69 8.71 -9.11
C ARG A 2 -8.64 9.22 -8.09
N PHE A 3 -8.70 10.50 -7.75
CA PHE A 3 -7.86 11.10 -6.71
C PHE A 3 -8.41 10.79 -5.31
N LEU A 4 -7.53 10.46 -4.38
CA LEU A 4 -7.84 10.07 -3.01
C LEU A 4 -6.96 10.90 -2.07
N SER A 5 -7.56 11.92 -1.44
CA SER A 5 -6.81 12.80 -0.54
C SER A 5 -6.50 12.12 0.78
N ALA A 6 -5.28 12.33 1.29
CA ALA A 6 -4.83 11.91 2.60
C ALA A 6 -5.78 12.34 3.73
N ALA A 7 -6.37 13.53 3.60
CA ALA A 7 -7.28 14.09 4.60
C ALA A 7 -8.62 13.36 4.67
N ASP A 8 -9.03 12.72 3.59
CA ASP A 8 -10.33 12.03 3.47
C ASP A 8 -10.23 10.52 3.74
N HIS A 9 -9.02 10.00 3.98
CA HIS A 9 -8.82 8.58 4.29
C HIS A 9 -9.49 8.20 5.61
N ARG A 10 -10.13 7.03 5.63
CA ARG A 10 -10.88 6.57 6.80
C ARG A 10 -9.93 5.99 7.87
N CYS A 11 -9.82 6.68 9.01
CA CYS A 11 -9.06 6.21 10.17
C CYS A 11 -9.91 5.35 11.11
N MET A 12 -9.37 4.20 11.51
CA MET A 12 -10.01 3.20 12.36
C MET A 12 -9.01 2.72 13.43
N PRO A 13 -9.13 3.21 14.67
CA PRO A 13 -8.33 2.71 15.78
C PRO A 13 -8.57 1.21 16.02
N TRP A 14 -7.52 0.48 16.37
CA TRP A 14 -7.64 -0.93 16.70
C TRP A 14 -8.29 -1.11 18.06
N LYS A 15 -9.13 -2.14 18.21
CA LYS A 15 -9.84 -2.43 19.47
C LYS A 15 -8.90 -2.65 20.66
N ASN A 16 -7.69 -3.14 20.41
CA ASN A 16 -6.67 -3.39 21.43
C ASN A 16 -5.82 -2.15 21.76
N GLY A 17 -6.04 -1.01 21.10
CA GLY A 17 -5.25 0.20 21.27
C GLY A 17 -3.81 0.11 20.73
N GLY A 18 -3.44 -0.97 20.03
CA GLY A 18 -2.07 -1.18 19.54
C GLY A 18 -1.71 -0.39 18.28
N GLY A 19 -2.65 0.39 17.74
CA GLY A 19 -2.46 1.10 16.48
C GLY A 19 -3.73 1.65 15.85
N VAL A 20 -3.56 2.17 14.64
CA VAL A 20 -4.63 2.75 13.81
C VAL A 20 -4.46 2.27 12.37
N THR A 21 -5.56 1.88 11.74
CA THR A 21 -5.60 1.65 10.30
C THR A 21 -6.19 2.85 9.59
N THR A 22 -5.52 3.36 8.57
CA THR A 22 -6.03 4.40 7.67
C THR A 22 -6.29 3.78 6.30
N GLU A 23 -7.55 3.63 5.94
CA GLU A 23 -7.95 3.05 4.65
C GLU A 23 -7.83 4.04 3.51
N ILE A 24 -7.13 3.64 2.44
CA ILE A 24 -6.94 4.45 1.22
C ILE A 24 -7.94 4.03 0.16
N ALA A 25 -8.01 2.72 -0.14
CA ALA A 25 -8.94 2.18 -1.13
C ALA A 25 -9.24 0.71 -0.87
N VAL A 26 -10.44 0.28 -1.25
CA VAL A 26 -10.89 -1.11 -1.19
C VAL A 26 -11.73 -1.44 -2.41
N PHE A 27 -11.69 -2.70 -2.86
CA PHE A 27 -12.53 -3.21 -3.93
C PHE A 27 -13.19 -4.55 -3.58
N PRO A 28 -14.49 -4.73 -3.89
CA PRO A 28 -15.40 -3.70 -4.42
C PRO A 28 -15.60 -2.53 -3.42
N PRO A 29 -16.01 -1.34 -3.87
CA PRO A 29 -16.25 -0.21 -2.98
C PRO A 29 -17.20 -0.59 -1.84
N GLY A 30 -16.82 -0.31 -0.59
CA GLY A 30 -17.61 -0.65 0.59
C GLY A 30 -17.46 -2.08 1.10
N ALA A 31 -16.61 -2.91 0.48
CA ALA A 31 -16.30 -4.24 1.00
C ALA A 31 -15.71 -4.15 2.41
N GLY A 32 -16.11 -5.10 3.25
CA GLY A 32 -15.55 -5.29 4.59
C GLY A 32 -14.28 -6.12 4.56
N LEU A 33 -13.79 -6.47 5.75
CA LEU A 33 -12.56 -7.24 5.95
C LEU A 33 -12.65 -8.69 5.46
N ASN A 34 -13.84 -9.21 5.17
CA ASN A 34 -14.06 -10.61 4.82
C ASN A 34 -14.24 -10.84 3.32
N ASP A 35 -14.62 -9.83 2.56
CA ASP A 35 -15.13 -9.94 1.18
C ASP A 35 -14.43 -9.03 0.17
N PHE A 36 -13.43 -8.24 0.59
CA PHE A 36 -12.59 -7.51 -0.37
C PHE A 36 -11.85 -8.48 -1.31
N ALA A 37 -11.72 -8.09 -2.58
CA ALA A 37 -10.76 -8.69 -3.50
C ALA A 37 -9.37 -8.12 -3.24
N TRP A 38 -9.27 -6.80 -3.10
CA TRP A 38 -8.06 -6.14 -2.65
C TRP A 38 -8.35 -4.93 -1.76
N ARG A 39 -7.36 -4.58 -0.92
CA ARG A 39 -7.41 -3.48 0.02
C ARG A 39 -6.05 -2.81 0.15
N ILE A 40 -6.02 -1.49 0.05
CA ILE A 40 -4.84 -0.65 0.27
C ILE A 40 -5.11 0.23 1.48
N SER A 41 -4.26 0.13 2.49
CA SER A 41 -4.38 0.90 3.74
C SER A 41 -3.01 1.19 4.33
N MET A 42 -2.92 2.18 5.22
CA MET A 42 -1.76 2.34 6.09
C MET A 42 -2.08 1.80 7.47
N ALA A 43 -1.08 1.22 8.13
CA ALA A 43 -1.16 0.80 9.52
C ALA A 43 -0.12 1.55 10.34
N ARG A 44 -0.57 2.33 11.32
CA ARG A 44 0.29 2.87 12.36
C ARG A 44 0.34 1.87 13.51
N VAL A 45 1.50 1.25 13.72
CA VAL A 45 1.73 0.28 14.79
C VAL A 45 2.41 0.99 15.96
N GLU A 46 1.75 1.01 17.11
CA GLU A 46 2.23 1.71 18.31
C GLU A 46 2.72 0.75 19.40
N VAL A 47 2.23 -0.49 19.38
CA VAL A 47 2.60 -1.53 20.36
C VAL A 47 2.93 -2.82 19.63
N ASP A 48 3.94 -3.53 20.14
CA ASP A 48 4.26 -4.89 19.71
C ASP A 48 3.02 -5.79 19.78
N GLY A 49 2.87 -6.70 18.83
CA GLY A 49 1.72 -7.58 18.86
C GLY A 49 1.49 -8.42 17.62
N PRO A 50 0.49 -9.31 17.70
CA PRO A 50 0.11 -10.16 16.59
C PRO A 50 -0.57 -9.34 15.49
N PHE A 51 -0.35 -9.74 14.24
CA PHE A 51 -1.14 -9.31 13.10
C PHE A 51 -2.43 -10.13 13.04
N SER A 52 -3.51 -9.50 12.56
CA SER A 52 -4.77 -10.21 12.31
C SER A 52 -4.63 -11.18 11.13
N LEU A 53 -5.26 -12.35 11.26
CA LEU A 53 -5.32 -13.38 10.23
C LEU A 53 -6.42 -13.08 9.20
N PHE A 54 -6.12 -13.31 7.92
CA PHE A 54 -7.05 -13.16 6.80
C PHE A 54 -6.92 -14.38 5.89
N PRO A 55 -7.81 -15.39 6.05
CA PRO A 55 -7.81 -16.61 5.25
C PRO A 55 -7.77 -16.34 3.74
N GLY A 56 -6.85 -16.99 3.02
CA GLY A 56 -6.76 -16.89 1.56
C GLY A 56 -6.31 -15.52 1.03
N VAL A 57 -5.70 -14.68 1.86
CA VAL A 57 -5.20 -13.35 1.47
C VAL A 57 -3.68 -13.33 1.53
N ASP A 58 -3.07 -12.68 0.54
CA ASP A 58 -1.66 -12.31 0.55
C ASP A 58 -1.50 -10.86 0.96
N ARG A 59 -0.40 -10.56 1.67
CA ARG A 59 -0.11 -9.24 2.20
C ARG A 59 1.27 -8.78 1.77
N THR A 60 1.35 -7.53 1.32
CA THR A 60 2.60 -6.82 1.09
C THR A 60 2.64 -5.58 1.98
N LEU A 61 3.67 -5.48 2.81
CA LEU A 61 3.95 -4.31 3.63
C LEU A 61 5.07 -3.47 3.02
N VAL A 62 4.97 -2.15 3.16
CA VAL A 62 6.05 -1.20 2.86
C VAL A 62 6.29 -0.32 4.08
N LEU A 63 7.50 -0.26 4.62
CA LEU A 63 7.81 0.63 5.75
C LEU A 63 7.84 2.09 5.28
N LEU A 64 6.88 2.90 5.72
CA LEU A 64 6.76 4.28 5.27
C LEU A 64 7.35 5.28 6.25
N ASP A 65 7.10 5.09 7.55
CA ASP A 65 7.64 5.91 8.64
C ASP A 65 8.13 5.04 9.80
N GLY A 66 9.10 5.56 10.53
CA GLY A 66 9.63 4.95 11.75
C GLY A 66 10.97 4.23 11.53
N LYS A 67 11.55 3.75 12.63
CA LYS A 67 12.95 3.28 12.64
C LYS A 67 13.09 1.83 12.16
N ALA A 68 12.25 0.93 12.66
CA ALA A 68 12.25 -0.45 12.22
C ALA A 68 11.01 -1.21 12.68
N LEU A 69 10.56 -2.13 11.82
CA LEU A 69 9.55 -3.14 12.10
C LEU A 69 10.19 -4.52 11.89
N VAL A 70 10.20 -5.35 12.93
CA VAL A 70 10.64 -6.74 12.85
C VAL A 70 9.41 -7.62 12.83
N LEU A 71 9.18 -8.32 11.72
CA LEU A 71 8.05 -9.20 11.53
C LEU A 71 8.51 -10.66 11.64
N SER A 72 7.93 -11.41 12.57
CA SER A 72 8.09 -12.86 12.65
C SER A 72 6.88 -13.52 12.01
N VAL A 73 7.08 -14.32 10.97
CA VAL A 73 6.01 -14.98 10.21
C VAL A 73 6.18 -16.49 10.31
N ALA A 74 5.17 -17.18 10.79
CA ALA A 74 5.18 -18.63 10.94
C ALA A 74 5.44 -19.32 9.59
N GLY A 75 6.45 -20.18 9.54
CA GLY A 75 6.87 -20.88 8.31
C GLY A 75 7.57 -20.01 7.26
N ASN A 76 7.76 -18.71 7.51
CA ASN A 76 8.37 -17.78 6.56
C ASN A 76 9.53 -16.95 7.15
N GLY A 77 9.85 -17.13 8.44
CA GLY A 77 11.04 -16.59 9.08
C GLY A 77 10.85 -15.20 9.69
N VAL A 78 11.98 -14.51 9.91
CA VAL A 78 12.01 -13.17 10.50
C VAL A 78 12.44 -12.17 9.44
N HIS A 79 11.62 -11.15 9.21
CA HIS A 79 11.85 -10.07 8.27
C HIS A 79 12.10 -8.78 9.03
N ARG A 80 13.18 -8.06 8.70
CA ARG A 80 13.51 -6.79 9.34
C ARG A 80 13.41 -5.67 8.32
N LEU A 81 12.39 -4.83 8.47
CA LEU A 81 12.22 -3.60 7.72
C LEU A 81 12.85 -2.49 8.54
N SER A 82 13.92 -1.87 8.05
CA SER A 82 14.68 -0.85 8.77
C SER A 82 15.24 0.28 7.90
N ARG A 83 15.00 0.21 6.58
CA ARG A 83 15.26 1.29 5.64
C ARG A 83 13.92 1.85 5.13
N PRO A 84 13.86 3.14 4.78
CA PRO A 84 12.68 3.70 4.14
C PRO A 84 12.28 2.87 2.94
N TYR A 85 10.99 2.52 2.90
CA TYR A 85 10.36 1.74 1.83
C TYR A 85 10.85 0.30 1.67
N ASP A 86 11.46 -0.29 2.71
CA ASP A 86 11.64 -1.75 2.75
C ASP A 86 10.29 -2.45 2.54
N ILE A 87 10.27 -3.48 1.68
CA ILE A 87 9.07 -4.21 1.28
C ILE A 87 9.16 -5.66 1.77
N VAL A 88 8.08 -6.19 2.33
CA VAL A 88 7.94 -7.63 2.62
C VAL A 88 6.59 -8.14 2.14
N ALA A 89 6.58 -9.29 1.47
CA ALA A 89 5.37 -10.01 1.11
C ALA A 89 5.27 -11.30 1.93
N PHE A 90 4.08 -11.60 2.46
CA PHE A 90 3.80 -12.81 3.22
C PHE A 90 2.31 -13.16 3.22
N PRO A 91 1.94 -14.44 3.37
CA PRO A 91 0.55 -14.85 3.47
C PRO A 91 -0.09 -14.27 4.75
N ALA A 92 -1.29 -13.71 4.63
CA ALA A 92 -2.01 -13.12 5.76
C ALA A 92 -2.80 -14.16 6.58
N ASP A 93 -2.84 -15.43 6.16
CA ASP A 93 -3.52 -16.53 6.84
C ASP A 93 -2.60 -17.41 7.69
N VAL A 94 -1.34 -17.01 7.84
CA VAL A 94 -0.41 -17.59 8.80
C VAL A 94 -0.14 -16.61 9.94
N ALA A 95 0.17 -17.14 11.13
CA ALA A 95 0.46 -16.32 12.29
C ALA A 95 1.68 -15.43 12.04
N ALA A 96 1.52 -14.12 12.27
CA ALA A 96 2.60 -13.15 12.20
C ALA A 96 2.54 -12.20 13.40
N SER A 97 3.70 -11.75 13.87
CA SER A 97 3.81 -10.77 14.95
C SER A 97 4.85 -9.71 14.65
N ALA A 98 4.51 -8.47 14.98
CA ALA A 98 5.37 -7.32 14.85
C ALA A 98 6.05 -6.99 16.18
N ARG A 99 7.34 -6.66 16.08
CA ARG A 99 8.13 -6.01 17.14
C ARG A 99 8.70 -4.71 16.61
N LEU A 100 8.50 -3.64 17.36
CA LEU A 100 9.02 -2.32 17.05
C LEU A 100 10.50 -2.24 17.44
N GLY A 101 11.33 -1.73 16.55
CA GLY A 101 12.75 -1.54 16.85
C GLY A 101 13.01 -0.34 17.76
N ALA A 102 12.32 0.78 17.49
CA ALA A 102 12.39 1.98 18.32
C ALA A 102 11.24 2.94 17.98
N GLY A 103 10.19 2.89 18.78
CA GLY A 103 8.99 3.74 18.64
C GLY A 103 8.03 3.28 17.55
N PRO A 104 6.91 4.00 17.38
CA PRO A 104 5.88 3.65 16.40
C PRO A 104 6.39 3.64 14.96
N VAL A 105 5.79 2.80 14.14
CA VAL A 105 5.99 2.79 12.69
C VAL A 105 4.67 3.04 11.96
N THR A 106 4.76 3.52 10.73
CA THR A 106 3.65 3.48 9.78
C THR A 106 4.09 2.65 8.58
N ASP A 107 3.32 1.61 8.26
CA ASP A 107 3.51 0.82 7.04
C ASP A 107 2.32 0.99 6.09
N LEU A 108 2.59 0.78 4.80
CA LEU A 108 1.55 0.57 3.79
C LEU A 108 1.25 -0.91 3.81
N ASN A 109 -0.01 -1.26 3.76
CA ASN A 109 -0.52 -2.61 3.77
C ASN A 109 -1.40 -2.81 2.52
N VAL A 110 -0.88 -3.57 1.56
CA VAL A 110 -1.58 -4.01 0.36
C VAL A 110 -2.00 -5.45 0.56
N MET A 111 -3.29 -5.73 0.49
CA MET A 111 -3.87 -7.04 0.72
C MET A 111 -4.64 -7.47 -0.53
N THR A 112 -4.43 -8.69 -0.99
CA THR A 112 -5.06 -9.26 -2.20
C THR A 112 -5.54 -10.68 -1.94
N ARG A 113 -6.73 -11.01 -2.44
CA ARG A 113 -7.32 -12.34 -2.30
C ARG A 113 -6.77 -13.30 -3.35
N ARG A 114 -6.18 -14.41 -2.88
CA ARG A 114 -5.64 -15.46 -3.75
C ARG A 114 -6.72 -16.04 -4.65
N GLY A 115 -6.35 -16.31 -5.90
CA GLY A 115 -7.26 -16.78 -6.94
C GLY A 115 -8.21 -15.73 -7.50
N VAL A 116 -8.15 -14.47 -7.02
CA VAL A 116 -8.94 -13.34 -7.55
C VAL A 116 -8.02 -12.29 -8.16
N CYS A 117 -7.00 -11.86 -7.43
CA CYS A 117 -6.06 -10.85 -7.91
C CYS A 117 -4.70 -10.97 -7.21
N GLU A 118 -3.67 -10.43 -7.85
CA GLU A 118 -2.30 -10.33 -7.33
C GLU A 118 -1.81 -8.89 -7.42
N ALA A 119 -0.95 -8.49 -6.49
CA ALA A 119 -0.37 -7.15 -6.45
C ALA A 119 1.14 -7.17 -6.66
N GLU A 120 1.62 -6.28 -7.52
CA GLU A 120 3.02 -5.89 -7.64
C GLU A 120 3.21 -4.54 -6.95
N VAL A 121 4.14 -4.46 -5.99
CA VAL A 121 4.41 -3.23 -5.23
C VAL A 121 5.87 -2.87 -5.41
N ARG A 122 6.14 -1.63 -5.82
CA ARG A 122 7.51 -1.12 -5.98
C ARG A 122 7.62 0.34 -5.58
N LEU A 123 8.81 0.72 -5.14
CA LEU A 123 9.18 2.11 -4.98
C LEU A 123 9.57 2.70 -6.35
N LEU A 124 9.16 3.94 -6.59
CA LEU A 124 9.61 4.75 -7.71
C LEU A 124 10.01 6.13 -7.20
N THR A 125 11.25 6.56 -7.48
CA THR A 125 11.65 7.95 -7.25
C THR A 125 11.46 8.72 -8.56
N VAL A 126 10.44 9.59 -8.58
CA VAL A 126 10.10 10.40 -9.73
C VAL A 126 10.96 11.65 -9.74
N SER A 127 11.63 11.93 -10.85
CA SER A 127 12.34 13.18 -11.11
C SER A 127 12.21 13.50 -12.60
N GLY A 128 11.86 14.74 -12.93
CA GLY A 128 11.41 15.10 -14.27
C GLY A 128 10.06 14.45 -14.60
N GLU A 129 9.91 13.94 -15.82
CA GLU A 129 8.74 13.21 -16.28
C GLU A 129 9.02 11.72 -16.38
N GLN A 130 8.11 10.90 -15.85
CA GLN A 130 8.12 9.45 -15.98
C GLN A 130 6.75 8.96 -16.45
N ARG A 131 6.75 8.10 -17.47
CA ARG A 131 5.54 7.41 -17.94
C ARG A 131 5.50 6.01 -17.36
N LEU A 132 4.34 5.62 -16.87
CA LEU A 132 4.01 4.23 -16.59
C LEU A 132 3.20 3.72 -17.78
N ASP A 133 3.67 2.63 -18.38
CA ASP A 133 2.96 1.99 -19.49
C ASP A 133 1.58 1.52 -19.03
N PRO A 134 0.55 1.64 -19.88
CA PRO A 134 -0.74 1.02 -19.63
C PRO A 134 -0.58 -0.47 -19.37
N VAL A 135 -1.16 -0.94 -18.26
CA VAL A 135 -1.21 -2.36 -17.91
C VAL A 135 -2.66 -2.75 -17.69
N ASP A 136 -2.99 -4.02 -17.93
CA ASP A 136 -4.30 -4.58 -17.58
C ASP A 136 -4.38 -4.83 -16.05
N ALA A 137 -4.24 -3.76 -15.28
CA ALA A 137 -4.17 -3.75 -13.83
C ALA A 137 -4.74 -2.42 -13.30
N VAL A 138 -5.42 -2.47 -12.16
CA VAL A 138 -5.64 -1.25 -11.39
C VAL A 138 -4.29 -0.78 -10.88
N THR A 139 -3.93 0.47 -11.15
CA THR A 139 -2.65 1.05 -10.69
C THR A 139 -2.90 2.14 -9.67
N ALA A 140 -2.35 2.03 -8.46
CA ALA A 140 -2.36 3.09 -7.46
C ALA A 140 -0.97 3.70 -7.34
N VAL A 141 -0.90 5.03 -7.30
CA VAL A 141 0.32 5.79 -7.01
C VAL A 141 0.11 6.53 -5.70
N LEU A 142 0.85 6.15 -4.66
CA LEU A 142 0.88 6.82 -3.36
C LEU A 142 2.09 7.74 -3.28
N ALA A 143 1.89 9.03 -3.05
CA ALA A 143 2.98 9.99 -2.93
C ALA A 143 3.60 9.95 -1.52
N GLU A 144 4.92 9.85 -1.44
CA GLU A 144 5.67 9.85 -0.16
C GLU A 144 6.45 11.14 0.09
N GLY A 145 6.49 12.04 -0.90
CA GLY A 145 7.00 13.40 -0.81
C GLY A 145 5.96 14.44 -1.21
N ASN A 146 6.39 15.70 -1.27
CA ASN A 146 5.60 16.79 -1.80
C ASN A 146 6.04 17.12 -3.23
N GLY A 147 5.13 17.63 -4.04
CA GLY A 147 5.45 18.10 -5.40
C GLY A 147 5.36 17.04 -6.48
N LEU A 148 4.87 15.83 -6.17
CA LEU A 148 4.47 14.87 -7.19
C LEU A 148 3.21 15.38 -7.89
N ARG A 149 3.19 15.34 -9.21
CA ARG A 149 1.97 15.48 -9.99
C ARG A 149 1.75 14.21 -10.79
N ALA A 150 0.53 13.73 -10.85
CA ALA A 150 0.18 12.50 -11.54
C ALA A 150 -1.12 12.68 -12.33
N GLY A 151 -1.23 12.03 -13.48
CA GLY A 151 -2.41 12.18 -14.32
C GLY A 151 -2.41 11.30 -15.55
N SER A 152 -3.50 11.39 -16.30
CA SER A 152 -3.71 10.74 -17.59
C SER A 152 -4.52 11.67 -18.50
N ASP A 153 -4.36 11.54 -19.82
CA ASP A 153 -5.15 12.25 -20.83
C ASP A 153 -5.33 13.76 -20.56
N GLY A 154 -4.25 14.43 -20.17
CA GLY A 154 -4.22 15.87 -19.90
C GLY A 154 -4.83 16.31 -18.56
N ARG A 155 -5.48 15.41 -17.81
CA ARG A 155 -5.96 15.71 -16.45
C ARG A 155 -4.91 15.29 -15.42
N VAL A 156 -4.41 16.28 -14.68
CA VAL A 156 -3.28 16.16 -13.76
C VAL A 156 -3.68 16.63 -12.37
N PHE A 157 -3.27 15.88 -11.35
CA PHE A 157 -3.45 16.20 -9.94
C PHE A 157 -2.10 16.49 -9.30
N ALA A 158 -2.05 17.46 -8.40
CA ALA A 158 -0.92 17.62 -7.47
C ALA A 158 -1.19 16.73 -6.26
N LEU A 159 -0.25 15.85 -5.94
CA LEU A 159 -0.33 14.92 -4.82
C LEU A 159 0.57 15.44 -3.70
N GLY A 160 -0.02 15.66 -2.53
CA GLY A 160 0.71 15.82 -1.28
C GLY A 160 1.10 14.45 -0.71
N ARG A 161 1.98 14.47 0.30
CA ARG A 161 2.38 13.24 1.00
C ARG A 161 1.14 12.50 1.53
N ARG A 162 1.05 11.19 1.23
CA ARG A 162 -0.07 10.26 1.49
C ARG A 162 -1.31 10.42 0.62
N ASP A 163 -1.34 11.36 -0.31
CA ASP A 163 -2.36 11.35 -1.36
C ASP A 163 -2.11 10.18 -2.30
N ALA A 164 -3.19 9.62 -2.84
CA ALA A 164 -3.12 8.57 -3.84
C ALA A 164 -3.91 8.92 -5.10
N LEU A 165 -3.41 8.48 -6.26
CA LEU A 165 -4.16 8.50 -7.51
C LEU A 165 -4.33 7.07 -8.00
N LEU A 166 -5.59 6.65 -8.17
CA LEU A 166 -5.96 5.32 -8.64
C LEU A 166 -6.32 5.39 -10.12
N PHE A 167 -5.62 4.65 -10.96
CA PHE A 167 -5.83 4.52 -12.39
C PHE A 167 -6.60 3.23 -12.71
N SER A 168 -7.46 3.30 -13.71
CA SER A 168 -8.19 2.13 -14.23
C SER A 168 -7.26 1.22 -15.05
N PRO A 169 -7.59 -0.07 -15.22
CA PRO A 169 -6.87 -0.93 -16.16
C PRO A 169 -6.81 -0.32 -17.56
N GLY A 170 -5.64 -0.39 -18.19
CA GLY A 170 -5.38 0.17 -19.52
C GLY A 170 -5.20 1.69 -19.57
N GLU A 171 -5.29 2.40 -18.44
CA GLU A 171 -5.06 3.85 -18.38
C GLU A 171 -3.55 4.13 -18.26
N ALA A 172 -3.00 4.96 -19.16
CA ALA A 172 -1.62 5.43 -19.04
C ALA A 172 -1.48 6.33 -17.81
N ALA A 173 -0.33 6.32 -17.15
CA ALA A 173 -0.05 7.27 -16.07
C ALA A 173 1.22 8.07 -16.38
N VAL A 174 1.11 9.39 -16.25
CA VAL A 174 2.25 10.32 -16.33
C VAL A 174 2.49 10.89 -14.95
N LEU A 175 3.71 10.71 -14.45
CA LEU A 175 4.20 11.22 -13.17
C LEU A 175 5.24 12.30 -13.44
N THR A 176 5.13 13.42 -12.73
CA THR A 176 6.10 14.51 -12.84
C THR A 176 6.49 15.04 -11.48
N ALA A 177 7.77 15.34 -11.29
CA ALA A 177 8.29 16.00 -10.09
C ALA A 177 9.52 16.84 -10.46
N ALA A 178 9.61 18.07 -9.95
CA ALA A 178 10.75 18.95 -10.21
C ALA A 178 12.01 18.48 -9.44
N GLU A 179 11.80 18.01 -8.22
CA GLU A 179 12.83 17.40 -7.36
C GLU A 179 12.52 15.91 -7.18
N PRO A 180 13.52 15.05 -6.87
CA PRO A 180 13.31 13.64 -6.59
C PRO A 180 12.22 13.41 -5.54
N CYS A 181 11.09 12.83 -5.95
CA CYS A 181 9.94 12.58 -5.10
C CYS A 181 9.63 11.07 -5.06
N PRO A 182 9.73 10.41 -3.88
CA PRO A 182 9.39 9.01 -3.76
C PRO A 182 7.88 8.80 -3.89
N ALA A 183 7.50 7.73 -4.57
CA ALA A 183 6.14 7.25 -4.69
C ALA A 183 6.11 5.72 -4.64
N VAL A 184 5.12 5.16 -3.94
CA VAL A 184 4.86 3.72 -4.00
C VAL A 184 3.87 3.46 -5.12
N VAL A 185 4.26 2.63 -6.08
CA VAL A 185 3.41 2.19 -7.20
C VAL A 185 2.92 0.78 -6.93
N ILE A 186 1.61 0.60 -7.03
CA ILE A 186 0.92 -0.66 -6.73
C ILE A 186 0.11 -1.03 -7.98
N ALA A 187 0.45 -2.13 -8.64
CA ALA A 187 -0.33 -2.66 -9.76
C ALA A 187 -1.07 -3.93 -9.31
N ILE A 188 -2.40 -3.92 -9.37
CA ILE A 188 -3.25 -5.05 -8.94
C ILE A 188 -3.92 -5.64 -10.18
N ARG A 189 -3.53 -6.87 -10.52
CA ARG A 189 -4.01 -7.60 -11.71
C ARG A 189 -5.01 -8.66 -11.30
N PRO A 190 -6.11 -8.86 -12.06
CA PRO A 190 -6.93 -10.04 -11.87
C PRO A 190 -6.10 -11.29 -12.16
N VAL A 191 -6.36 -12.36 -11.41
CA VAL A 191 -5.83 -13.69 -11.76
C VAL A 191 -6.87 -14.35 -12.65
N ASP A 192 -6.48 -14.74 -13.86
CA ASP A 192 -7.36 -15.50 -14.73
C ASP A 192 -7.75 -16.82 -14.03
N PRO A 193 -9.05 -17.16 -13.95
CA PRO A 193 -9.45 -18.48 -13.51
C PRO A 193 -8.95 -19.49 -14.54
N ARG A 194 -7.90 -20.23 -14.17
CA ARG A 194 -7.41 -21.39 -14.92
C ARG A 194 -8.46 -22.49 -14.98
#